data_AF-A0A7J4FVP1-F1
#
_entry.id   AF-A0A7J4FVP1-F1
#
_cell.length_a   1.000
_cell.length_b   1.000
_cell.length_c   1.000
_cell.angle_alpha   90.00
_cell.angle_beta   90.00
_cell.angle_gamma   90.00
#
_symmetry.space_group_name_H-M   'P 1'
#
loop_
_entity.id
_entity.type
_entity.pdbx_description
1 polymer ?
#
loop_
_entity_poly.entity_id
_entity_poly.type
_entity_poly.pdbx_seq_one_letter_code
_entity_poly.pdbx_strand_id
1 'polypeptide(L)'
;MYLLIDDRGRKYLVKGNSDFHTNYGLVKSGYLIDSNIGRTIESNTGKKFFMVKPGIIDYIEKAKRGPQAVMLKDCGLIVAYTGIKSGSRVVEAGTGSGLLSMFLANIVAPEKLIMFII
;
A
#
# COMPACT_ATOMS: atom_id res chain seq x y z
N MET A 1 -7.28 -2.78 -6.12
CA MET A 1 -7.35 -2.18 -4.76
C MET A 1 -7.50 -0.68 -4.94
N TYR A 2 -8.25 -0.04 -4.06
CA TYR A 2 -8.43 1.40 -4.03
C TYR A 2 -8.06 1.95 -2.66
N LEU A 3 -7.72 3.23 -2.60
CA LEU A 3 -7.48 3.94 -1.35
C LEU A 3 -8.60 4.96 -1.15
N LEU A 4 -9.33 4.84 -0.04
CA LEU A 4 -10.31 5.83 0.38
C LEU A 4 -9.68 6.71 1.46
N ILE A 5 -9.84 8.02 1.32
CA ILE A 5 -9.32 9.02 2.26
C ILE A 5 -10.52 9.81 2.80
N ASP A 6 -10.68 9.84 4.12
CA ASP A 6 -11.71 10.68 4.75
C ASP A 6 -11.24 12.13 4.91
N ASP A 7 -12.16 12.99 5.35
CA ASP A 7 -11.92 14.41 5.69
C ASP A 7 -10.86 14.63 6.79
N ARG A 8 -10.54 13.60 7.59
CA ARG A 8 -9.50 13.62 8.62
C ARG A 8 -8.16 13.06 8.11
N GLY A 9 -8.07 12.73 6.82
CA GLY A 9 -6.87 12.14 6.22
C GLY A 9 -6.66 10.66 6.55
N ARG A 10 -7.65 9.97 7.15
CA ARG A 10 -7.55 8.53 7.41
C ARG A 10 -7.66 7.78 6.11
N LYS A 11 -6.69 6.90 5.89
CA LYS A 11 -6.58 6.06 4.70
C LYS A 11 -7.16 4.67 4.94
N TYR A 12 -7.93 4.17 3.99
CA TYR A 12 -8.51 2.84 3.98
C TYR A 12 -8.17 2.14 2.66
N LEU A 13 -7.43 1.04 2.73
CA LEU A 13 -7.09 0.24 1.57
C LEU A 13 -8.16 -0.82 1.37
N VAL A 14 -8.90 -0.74 0.27
CA VAL A 14 -10.13 -1.52 0.04
C VAL A 14 -10.06 -2.33 -1.25
N LYS A 15 -10.71 -3.49 -1.24
CA LYS A 15 -10.91 -4.31 -2.43
C LYS A 15 -12.09 -3.75 -3.23
N GLY A 16 -11.99 -3.78 -4.55
CA GLY A 16 -13.04 -3.27 -5.45
C GLY A 16 -14.23 -4.21 -5.65
N ASN A 17 -14.05 -5.50 -5.32
CA ASN A 17 -15.01 -6.56 -5.61
C ASN A 17 -15.93 -6.89 -4.42
N SER A 18 -15.88 -6.10 -3.35
CA SER A 18 -16.67 -6.31 -2.14
C SER A 18 -17.07 -4.98 -1.53
N ASP A 19 -18.22 -4.95 -0.88
CA ASP A 19 -18.62 -3.76 -0.13
C ASP A 19 -17.65 -3.48 1.03
N PHE A 20 -17.49 -2.20 1.34
CA PHE A 20 -16.57 -1.74 2.38
C PHE A 20 -17.35 -1.20 3.58
N HIS A 21 -17.20 -1.89 4.71
CA HIS A 21 -17.83 -1.53 5.98
C HIS A 21 -16.91 -0.64 6.82
N THR A 22 -17.46 0.44 7.35
CA THR A 22 -16.78 1.36 8.27
C THR A 22 -17.67 1.73 9.43
N ASN A 23 -17.08 2.35 10.46
CA ASN A 23 -17.84 2.97 11.55
C ASN A 23 -18.76 4.12 11.08
N TYR A 24 -18.59 4.58 9.83
CA TYR A 24 -19.40 5.62 9.20
C TYR A 24 -20.32 5.04 8.11
N GLY A 25 -20.64 3.75 8.20
CA GLY A 25 -21.54 3.07 7.27
C GLY A 25 -20.83 2.30 6.15
N LEU A 26 -21.61 1.98 5.12
CA LEU A 26 -21.27 1.09 4.01
C LEU A 26 -20.98 1.88 2.74
N VAL A 27 -19.84 1.60 2.11
CA VAL A 27 -19.55 2.00 0.72
C VAL A 27 -19.77 0.78 -0.17
N LYS A 28 -20.75 0.85 -1.09
CA LYS A 28 -21.04 -0.25 -2.02
C LYS A 28 -19.91 -0.44 -3.02
N SER A 29 -19.60 -1.68 -3.34
CA SER A 29 -18.62 -2.10 -4.36
C SER A 29 -18.84 -1.44 -5.73
N GLY A 30 -20.08 -1.15 -6.11
CA GLY A 30 -20.40 -0.43 -7.34
C GLY A 30 -19.80 0.98 -7.45
N TYR A 31 -19.45 1.61 -6.32
CA TYR A 31 -18.72 2.88 -6.32
C TYR A 31 -17.20 2.70 -6.42
N LEU A 32 -16.69 1.50 -6.14
CA LEU A 32 -15.27 1.16 -6.14
C LEU A 32 -14.82 0.70 -7.55
N ILE A 33 -14.92 1.60 -8.51
CA ILE A 33 -14.58 1.38 -9.92
C ILE A 33 -13.60 2.44 -10.41
N ASP A 34 -12.77 2.10 -11.40
CA ASP A 34 -11.71 2.98 -11.89
C ASP A 34 -12.21 4.37 -12.33
N SER A 35 -13.43 4.46 -12.86
CA SER A 35 -14.02 5.73 -13.27
C SER A 35 -14.24 6.69 -12.11
N ASN A 36 -14.28 6.24 -10.85
CA ASN A 36 -14.42 7.11 -9.69
C ASN A 36 -13.08 7.52 -9.07
N ILE A 37 -11.94 7.08 -9.60
CA ILE A 37 -10.63 7.53 -9.12
C ILE A 37 -10.51 9.05 -9.32
N GLY A 38 -10.04 9.75 -8.29
CA GLY A 38 -9.96 11.21 -8.25
C GLY A 38 -11.29 11.90 -7.94
N ARG A 39 -12.35 11.14 -7.60
CA ARG A 39 -13.65 11.68 -7.21
C ARG A 39 -13.97 11.37 -5.74
N THR A 40 -14.93 12.12 -5.21
CA THR A 40 -15.52 11.85 -3.90
C THR A 40 -16.67 10.87 -4.06
N ILE A 41 -16.65 9.80 -3.27
CA ILE A 41 -17.74 8.84 -3.12
C ILE A 41 -18.32 8.95 -1.72
N GLU A 42 -19.55 8.48 -1.53
CA GLU A 42 -20.25 8.57 -0.25
C GLU A 42 -20.65 7.20 0.28
N SER A 43 -20.60 7.03 1.60
CA SER A 43 -21.25 5.91 2.26
C SER A 43 -22.77 6.11 2.30
N ASN A 44 -23.50 5.05 2.66
CA ASN A 44 -24.95 5.12 2.89
C ASN A 44 -25.39 6.11 3.99
N THR A 45 -24.48 6.60 4.84
CA THR A 45 -24.78 7.62 5.86
C THR A 45 -24.40 9.04 5.41
N GLY A 46 -23.96 9.21 4.16
CA GLY A 46 -23.50 10.48 3.60
C GLY A 46 -22.05 10.83 3.95
N LYS A 47 -21.27 9.93 4.57
CA LYS A 47 -19.84 10.18 4.82
C LYS A 47 -19.07 10.17 3.50
N LYS A 48 -18.38 11.27 3.22
CA LYS A 48 -17.56 11.46 2.03
C LYS A 48 -16.17 10.82 2.18
N PHE A 49 -15.73 10.17 1.11
CA PHE A 49 -14.39 9.63 0.94
C PHE A 49 -13.83 10.03 -0.42
N PHE A 50 -12.60 10.52 -0.45
CA PHE A 50 -11.88 10.75 -1.69
C PHE A 50 -11.21 9.45 -2.14
N MET A 51 -11.49 9.00 -3.37
CA MET A 51 -10.95 7.74 -3.88
C MET A 51 -9.72 7.99 -4.75
N VAL A 52 -8.61 7.31 -4.45
CA VAL A 52 -7.38 7.38 -5.23
C VAL A 52 -6.79 6.00 -5.49
N LYS A 53 -5.87 5.94 -6.45
CA LYS A 53 -5.06 4.74 -6.68
C LYS A 53 -4.00 4.62 -5.57
N PRO A 54 -3.91 3.50 -4.84
CA PRO A 54 -2.90 3.33 -3.80
C PRO A 54 -1.50 3.25 -4.41
N GLY A 55 -0.54 3.91 -3.77
CA GLY A 55 0.89 3.75 -4.03
C GLY A 55 1.53 2.68 -3.14
N ILE A 56 2.82 2.39 -3.35
CA ILE A 56 3.54 1.37 -2.58
C ILE A 56 3.51 1.63 -1.07
N ILE A 57 3.59 2.90 -0.67
CA ILE A 57 3.55 3.31 0.73
C ILE A 57 2.22 2.95 1.38
N ASP A 58 1.10 3.12 0.68
CA ASP A 58 -0.21 2.77 1.22
C ASP A 58 -0.35 1.25 1.42
N TYR A 59 0.28 0.45 0.55
CA TYR A 59 0.36 -1.00 0.74
C TYR A 59 1.24 -1.36 1.95
N ILE A 60 2.42 -0.74 2.09
CA ILE A 60 3.34 -1.00 3.21
C ILE A 60 2.70 -0.60 4.55
N GLU A 61 2.06 0.56 4.64
CA GLU A 61 1.40 1.04 5.86
C GLU A 61 0.21 0.16 6.28
N LYS A 62 -0.42 -0.54 5.33
CA LYS A 62 -1.59 -1.41 5.57
C LYS A 62 -1.26 -2.90 5.57
N ALA A 63 -0.01 -3.28 5.28
CA ALA A 63 0.43 -4.65 5.33
C ALA A 63 0.40 -5.18 6.77
N LYS A 64 0.09 -6.47 6.92
CA LYS A 64 0.19 -7.14 8.21
C LYS A 64 1.66 -7.26 8.60
N ARG A 65 2.04 -6.66 9.72
CA ARG A 65 3.39 -6.75 10.28
C ARG A 65 3.48 -7.80 11.39
N GLY A 66 4.53 -8.59 11.36
CA GLY A 66 4.99 -9.41 12.47
C GLY A 66 5.84 -8.61 13.47
N PRO A 67 6.38 -9.27 14.51
CA PRO A 67 7.35 -8.65 15.41
C PRO A 67 8.62 -8.25 14.64
N GLN A 68 9.20 -7.09 14.98
CA GLN A 68 10.42 -6.53 14.35
C GLN A 68 10.36 -6.41 12.82
N ALA A 69 9.63 -5.41 12.32
CA ALA A 69 9.59 -5.09 10.89
C ALA A 69 10.43 -3.85 10.56
N VAL A 70 11.09 -3.85 9.40
CA VAL A 70 11.82 -2.69 8.88
C VAL A 70 10.83 -1.58 8.54
N MET A 71 11.03 -0.38 9.10
CA MET A 71 10.15 0.76 8.89
C MET A 71 10.56 1.57 7.66
N LEU A 72 9.63 2.34 7.09
CA LEU A 72 9.87 3.14 5.88
C LEU A 72 11.09 4.06 5.96
N LYS A 73 11.33 4.66 7.13
CA LYS A 73 12.52 5.49 7.37
C LYS A 73 13.82 4.69 7.18
N ASP A 74 13.83 3.44 7.64
CA ASP A 74 15.01 2.56 7.58
C ASP A 74 15.16 1.99 6.17
N CYS A 75 14.05 1.67 5.48
CA CYS A 75 14.06 1.28 4.07
C CYS A 75 14.74 2.35 3.20
N GLY A 76 14.39 3.63 3.41
CA GLY A 76 15.01 4.75 2.70
C GLY A 76 16.52 4.84 2.96
N LEU A 77 16.94 4.66 4.22
CA LEU A 77 18.37 4.65 4.57
C LEU A 77 19.11 3.46 3.94
N ILE A 78 18.55 2.26 3.98
CA ILE A 78 19.14 1.07 3.36
C ILE A 78 19.41 1.34 1.88
N VAL A 79 18.42 1.85 1.15
CA VAL A 79 18.57 2.18 -0.28
C VAL A 79 19.63 3.26 -0.50
N ALA A 80 19.63 4.32 0.31
CA ALA A 80 20.60 5.41 0.20
C ALA A 80 22.05 4.93 0.42
N TYR A 81 22.30 4.11 1.45
CA TYR A 81 23.64 3.59 1.75
C TYR A 81 24.12 2.52 0.77
N THR A 82 23.22 1.70 0.23
CA THR A 82 23.55 0.61 -0.71
C THR A 82 23.63 1.07 -2.16
N GLY A 83 23.07 2.24 -2.49
CA GLY A 83 22.99 2.73 -3.87
C GLY A 83 22.04 1.94 -4.76
N ILE A 84 21.11 1.17 -4.15
CA ILE A 84 20.08 0.42 -4.89
C ILE A 84 19.23 1.39 -5.70
N LYS A 85 19.01 1.07 -6.98
CA LYS A 85 18.24 1.89 -7.91
C LYS A 85 17.52 1.02 -8.93
N SER A 86 16.76 1.66 -9.81
CA SER A 86 16.13 0.99 -10.96
C SER A 86 17.18 0.21 -11.77
N GLY A 87 16.88 -1.06 -12.07
CA GLY A 87 17.79 -1.98 -12.76
C GLY A 87 18.82 -2.67 -11.85
N SER A 88 18.83 -2.41 -10.55
CA SER A 88 19.66 -3.18 -9.61
C SER A 88 19.12 -4.60 -9.45
N ARG A 89 20.02 -5.60 -9.42
CA ARG A 89 19.70 -6.95 -8.94
C ARG A 89 20.02 -7.02 -7.45
N VAL A 90 19.02 -7.32 -6.64
CA VAL A 90 19.13 -7.27 -5.17
C VAL A 90 18.78 -8.63 -4.59
N VAL A 91 19.55 -9.03 -3.58
CA VAL A 91 19.26 -10.20 -2.76
C VAL A 91 18.86 -9.72 -1.36
N GLU A 92 17.75 -10.23 -0.86
CA GLU A 92 17.29 -10.05 0.51
C GLU A 92 17.18 -11.42 1.18
N ALA A 93 17.75 -11.58 2.36
CA ALA A 93 17.64 -12.78 3.17
C ALA A 93 16.99 -12.44 4.52
N GLY A 94 15.97 -13.21 4.90
CA GLY A 94 15.12 -12.86 6.03
C GLY A 94 13.92 -12.02 5.62
N THR A 95 13.08 -12.57 4.74
CA THR A 95 11.90 -11.86 4.19
C THR A 95 10.97 -11.31 5.28
N GLY A 96 10.82 -12.04 6.40
CA GLY A 96 10.01 -11.60 7.54
C GLY A 96 8.58 -11.23 7.13
N SER A 97 8.16 -10.00 7.43
CA SER A 97 6.83 -9.48 7.04
C SER A 97 6.75 -8.98 5.60
N GLY A 98 7.85 -9.02 4.84
CA GLY A 98 7.92 -8.58 3.44
C GLY A 98 7.88 -7.07 3.23
N LEU A 99 7.97 -6.23 4.28
CA LEU A 99 7.87 -4.78 4.13
C LEU A 99 9.06 -4.18 3.36
N LEU A 100 10.28 -4.61 3.71
CA LEU A 100 11.48 -4.21 2.99
C LEU A 100 11.43 -4.77 1.56
N SER A 101 11.01 -6.02 1.39
CA SER A 101 10.82 -6.64 0.08
C SER A 101 9.87 -5.85 -0.83
N MET A 102 8.71 -5.43 -0.32
CA MET A 102 7.75 -4.61 -1.07
C MET A 102 8.38 -3.28 -1.51
N PHE A 103 9.15 -2.65 -0.62
CA PHE A 103 9.83 -1.39 -0.91
C PHE A 103 10.92 -1.55 -1.97
N LEU A 104 11.79 -2.56 -1.82
CA LEU A 104 12.87 -2.85 -2.76
C LEU A 104 12.35 -3.27 -4.13
N ALA A 105 11.35 -4.16 -4.17
CA ALA A 105 10.73 -4.61 -5.42
C ALA A 105 10.15 -3.44 -6.24
N ASN A 106 9.62 -2.41 -5.57
CA ASN A 106 9.12 -1.21 -6.24
C ASN A 106 10.24 -0.34 -6.84
N ILE A 107 11.46 -0.41 -6.29
CA ILE A 107 12.60 0.42 -6.73
C ILE A 107 13.37 -0.25 -7.87
N VAL A 108 13.58 -1.57 -7.78
CA VAL A 108 14.53 -2.28 -8.66
C VAL A 108 14.00 -2.54 -10.08
N ALA A 109 12.72 -2.28 -10.34
CA ALA A 109 12.10 -2.45 -11.65
C ALA A 109 12.98 -1.81 -12.76
N PRO A 110 13.17 -2.48 -13.93
CA PRO A 110 12.54 -3.73 -14.36
C PRO A 110 13.24 -5.02 -13.89
N GLU A 111 14.33 -4.91 -13.13
CA GLU A 111 15.06 -6.08 -12.63
C GLU A 111 14.37 -6.73 -11.42
N LYS A 112 14.88 -7.89 -11.00
CA LYS A 112 14.25 -8.72 -9.96
C LYS A 112 14.91 -8.53 -8.58
N LEU A 113 14.06 -8.57 -7.55
CA LEU A 113 14.44 -8.84 -6.17
C LEU A 113 14.42 -10.36 -5.96
N ILE A 114 15.51 -10.93 -5.45
CA ILE A 114 15.60 -12.33 -5.04
C ILE A 114 15.48 -12.38 -3.51
N MET A 115 14.52 -13.14 -3.00
CA MET A 115 14.23 -13.20 -1.57
C MET A 115 14.46 -14.61 -1.03
N PHE A 116 15.07 -14.70 0.15
CA PHE A 116 15.20 -15.93 0.91
C PHE A 116 14.40 -15.84 2.22
N ILE A 117 13.67 -16.91 2.51
CA ILE A 117 13.01 -17.12 3.81
C ILE A 117 13.96 -17.96 4.64
N ILE A 118 14.23 -17.50 5.87
CA ILE A 118 15.09 -18.16 6.86
C ILE A 118 14.26 -18.62 8.04
#